data_AF-A0A3N5JMU9-F1
#
_entry.id   AF-A0A3N5JMU9-F1
#
_cell.length_a   1.000
_cell.length_b   1.000
_cell.length_c   1.000
_cell.angle_alpha   90.00
_cell.angle_beta   90.00
_cell.angle_gamma   90.00
#
_symmetry.space_group_name_H-M   'P 1'
#
loop_
_entity.id
_entity.type
_entity.pdbx_description
1 polymer ?
#
loop_
_entity_poly.entity_id
_entity_poly.type
_entity_poly.pdbx_seq_one_letter_code
_entity_poly.pdbx_strand_id
1 'polypeptide(L)'
;MNHISETHFGSIESSHEYLALLNEVIEENRLEVEALILLASAENAKRRKEALQLVSYNLTRLSKHMIASQRILNDLRSLRRLFHDERKPVTSIE
;
A
#
# COMPACT_ATOMS: atom_id res chain seq x y z
N MET A 1 -29.59 -2.86 -12.99
CA MET A 1 -28.64 -1.81 -12.58
C MET A 1 -27.58 -2.47 -11.72
N ASN A 2 -26.38 -2.71 -12.26
CA ASN A 2 -25.27 -3.24 -11.46
C ASN A 2 -24.73 -2.09 -10.60
N HIS A 3 -25.07 -2.09 -9.32
CA HIS A 3 -24.31 -1.33 -8.33
C HIS A 3 -22.92 -1.98 -8.24
N ILE A 4 -22.01 -1.58 -9.12
CA ILE A 4 -20.59 -1.70 -8.82
C ILE A 4 -20.41 -0.71 -7.68
N SER A 5 -20.54 -1.21 -6.46
CA SER A 5 -20.25 -0.44 -5.27
C SER A 5 -18.92 0.27 -5.50
N GLU A 6 -18.84 1.55 -5.14
CA GLU A 6 -17.59 2.30 -4.97
C GLU A 6 -16.78 1.70 -3.81
N THR A 7 -16.66 0.37 -3.77
CA THR A 7 -15.85 -0.33 -2.80
C THR A 7 -14.41 -0.12 -3.23
N HIS A 8 -13.58 0.31 -2.29
CA HIS A 8 -12.13 0.37 -2.48
C HIS A 8 -11.54 -0.97 -2.98
N PHE A 9 -12.28 -2.07 -2.85
CA PHE A 9 -11.91 -3.41 -3.33
C PHE A 9 -12.79 -3.95 -4.49
N GLY A 10 -13.45 -3.07 -5.26
CA GLY A 10 -14.32 -3.46 -6.38
C GLY A 10 -13.56 -3.98 -7.61
N SER A 11 -12.26 -3.67 -7.73
CA SER A 11 -11.40 -4.16 -8.80
C SER A 11 -9.93 -4.26 -8.35
N ILE A 12 -9.08 -4.85 -9.20
CA ILE A 12 -7.62 -4.86 -8.99
C ILE A 12 -7.08 -3.41 -9.02
N GLU A 13 -7.62 -2.57 -9.89
CA GLU A 13 -7.27 -1.14 -9.97
C GLU A 13 -7.60 -0.40 -8.69
N SER A 14 -8.85 -0.50 -8.21
CA SER A 14 -9.26 0.20 -6.99
C SER A 14 -8.50 -0.32 -5.77
N SER A 15 -8.21 -1.62 -5.73
CA SER A 15 -7.42 -2.23 -4.65
C SER A 15 -5.98 -1.71 -4.66
N HIS A 16 -5.38 -1.54 -5.84
CA HIS A 16 -4.03 -0.97 -5.97
C HIS A 16 -4.00 0.47 -5.46
N GLU A 17 -4.97 1.29 -5.85
CA GLU A 17 -5.11 2.68 -5.38
C GLU A 17 -5.31 2.76 -3.87
N TYR A 18 -6.17 1.90 -3.31
CA TYR A 18 -6.39 1.84 -1.87
C TYR A 18 -5.12 1.46 -1.10
N LEU A 19 -4.37 0.47 -1.57
CA LEU A 19 -3.10 0.10 -0.92
C LEU A 19 -2.07 1.22 -0.99
N ALA A 20 -2.11 2.10 -1.99
CA ALA A 20 -1.26 3.29 -2.07
C ALA A 20 -1.62 4.29 -0.97
N LEU A 21 -2.91 4.63 -0.83
CA LEU A 21 -3.41 5.52 0.21
C LEU A 21 -3.14 4.96 1.62
N LEU A 22 -3.37 3.66 1.82
CA LEU A 22 -3.06 3.03 3.10
C LEU A 22 -1.56 3.11 3.44
N ASN A 23 -0.69 2.91 2.44
CA ASN A 23 0.75 3.02 2.65
C ASN A 23 1.19 4.45 3.01
N GLU A 24 0.56 5.47 2.42
CA GLU A 24 0.80 6.87 2.78
C GLU A 24 0.50 7.12 4.27
N VAL A 25 -0.68 6.69 4.74
CA VAL A 25 -1.05 6.80 6.16
C VAL A 25 -0.08 6.06 7.07
N ILE A 26 0.39 4.87 6.67
CA ILE A 26 1.38 4.10 7.44
C ILE A 26 2.71 4.87 7.55
N GLU A 27 3.17 5.48 6.48
CA GLU A 27 4.41 6.26 6.47
C GLU A 27 4.29 7.54 7.30
N GLU A 28 3.16 8.24 7.23
CA GLU A 28 2.86 9.39 8.10
C GLU A 28 2.94 8.99 9.58
N ASN A 29 2.23 7.93 9.97
CA ASN A 29 2.28 7.41 11.34
C ASN A 29 3.69 6.99 11.75
N ARG A 30 4.50 6.44 10.82
CA ARG A 30 5.88 6.09 11.10
C ARG A 30 6.71 7.33 11.42
N LEU A 31 6.55 8.42 10.66
CA LEU A 31 7.26 9.68 10.91
C LEU A 31 6.86 10.31 12.26
N GLU A 32 5.58 10.25 12.62
CA GLU A 32 5.11 10.69 13.94
C GLU A 32 5.75 9.88 15.07
N VAL A 33 5.82 8.56 14.93
CA VAL A 33 6.47 7.68 15.91
C VAL A 33 7.96 7.98 16.02
N GLU A 34 8.66 8.27 14.92
CA GLU A 34 10.07 8.69 14.96
C GLU A 34 10.25 9.99 15.76
N ALA A 35 9.36 10.98 15.61
CA ALA A 35 9.38 12.18 16.44
C ALA A 35 9.17 11.85 17.94
N LEU A 36 8.28 10.92 18.26
CA LEU A 36 8.06 10.46 19.63
C LEU A 36 9.29 9.73 20.20
N ILE A 37 10.04 8.99 19.40
CA ILE A 37 11.30 8.34 19.81
C ILE A 37 12.33 9.40 20.23
N LEU A 38 12.44 10.50 19.47
CA LEU A 38 13.34 11.61 19.79
C LEU A 38 12.95 12.27 21.12
N LEU A 39 11.66 12.54 21.33
CA LEU A 39 11.13 13.09 22.58
C LEU A 39 11.40 12.16 23.77
N ALA A 40 11.07 10.87 23.65
CA ALA A 40 11.34 9.90 24.71
C ALA A 40 12.85 9.76 25.01
N SER A 41 13.71 9.97 24.02
CA SER A 41 15.17 10.01 24.20
C SER A 41 15.60 11.25 24.98
N ALA A 42 15.03 12.43 24.70
CA ALA A 42 15.31 13.67 25.45
C ALA A 42 14.81 13.58 26.91
N GLU A 43 13.68 12.90 27.14
CA GLU A 43 13.11 12.65 28.47
C GLU A 43 13.85 11.56 29.26
N ASN A 44 14.87 10.91 28.71
CA ASN A 44 15.52 9.72 29.27
C ASN A 44 14.53 8.57 29.59
N ALA A 45 13.40 8.51 28.90
CA ALA A 45 12.34 7.53 29.11
C ALA A 45 12.65 6.21 28.37
N LYS A 46 13.67 5.48 28.84
CA LYS A 46 14.23 4.30 28.15
C LYS A 46 13.19 3.26 27.71
N ARG A 47 12.30 2.83 28.60
CA ARG A 47 11.28 1.81 28.29
C ARG A 47 10.28 2.30 27.24
N ARG A 48 9.89 3.58 27.30
CA ARG A 48 8.99 4.20 26.31
C ARG A 48 9.66 4.25 24.94
N LYS A 49 10.94 4.65 24.89
CA LYS A 49 11.75 4.65 23.67
C LYS A 49 11.83 3.26 23.04
N GLU A 50 12.15 2.22 23.82
CA GLU A 50 12.20 0.83 23.34
C GLU A 50 10.86 0.36 22.74
N ALA A 51 9.74 0.69 23.41
CA ALA A 51 8.42 0.37 22.89
C ALA A 51 8.12 1.10 21.56
N LEU A 52 8.44 2.39 21.47
CA LEU A 52 8.24 3.18 20.25
C LEU A 52 9.13 2.68 19.10
N GLN A 53 10.35 2.24 19.38
CA GLN A 53 11.23 1.61 18.37
C GLN A 53 10.60 0.33 17.80
N LEU A 54 9.97 -0.50 18.65
CA LEU A 54 9.25 -1.68 18.19
C LEU A 54 8.03 -1.31 17.32
N VAL A 55 7.32 -0.23 17.66
CA VAL A 55 6.23 0.30 16.84
C VAL A 55 6.74 0.76 15.48
N SER A 56 7.80 1.59 15.43
CA SER A 56 8.41 2.04 14.17
C SER A 56 8.88 0.87 13.30
N TYR A 57 9.48 -0.15 13.91
CA TYR A 57 9.87 -1.38 13.20
C TYR A 57 8.66 -2.08 12.56
N ASN A 58 7.56 -2.24 13.29
CA ASN A 58 6.35 -2.86 12.76
C ASN A 58 5.69 -2.03 11.66
N LEU A 59 5.68 -0.69 11.78
CA LEU A 59 5.18 0.20 10.73
C LEU A 59 6.04 0.10 9.46
N THR A 60 7.36 0.10 9.61
CA THR A 60 8.30 -0.12 8.49
C THR A 60 8.04 -1.47 7.81
N ARG A 61 7.81 -2.52 8.60
CA ARG A 61 7.50 -3.86 8.07
C ARG A 61 6.16 -3.87 7.33
N LEU A 62 5.14 -3.20 7.87
CA LEU A 62 3.83 -3.09 7.24
C LEU A 62 3.89 -2.36 5.89
N SER A 63 4.61 -1.24 5.83
CA SER A 63 4.86 -0.48 4.59
C SER A 63 5.52 -1.34 3.50
N LYS A 64 6.54 -2.13 3.86
CA LYS A 64 7.16 -3.10 2.93
C LYS A 64 6.15 -4.09 2.36
N HIS A 65 5.22 -4.58 3.18
CA HIS A 65 4.16 -5.48 2.71
C HIS A 65 3.19 -4.76 1.76
N MET A 66 2.82 -3.51 2.04
CA MET A 66 1.95 -2.74 1.15
C MET A 66 2.59 -2.51 -0.23
N ILE A 67 3.87 -2.12 -0.26
CA ILE A 67 4.61 -1.93 -1.52
C ILE A 67 4.70 -3.24 -2.31
N ALA A 68 4.98 -4.37 -1.64
CA ALA A 68 5.03 -5.67 -2.29
C ALA A 68 3.65 -6.06 -2.88
N SER A 69 2.58 -5.83 -2.13
CA SER A 69 1.21 -6.08 -2.59
C SER A 69 0.82 -5.19 -3.77
N GLN A 70 1.17 -3.89 -3.75
CA GLN A 70 0.94 -2.99 -4.89
C GLN A 70 1.64 -3.49 -6.16
N ARG A 71 2.91 -3.91 -6.07
CA ARG A 71 3.64 -4.47 -7.21
C ARG A 71 2.93 -5.68 -7.80
N ILE A 72 2.51 -6.62 -6.95
CA ILE A 72 1.76 -7.81 -7.38
C ILE A 72 0.45 -7.41 -8.08
N LEU A 73 -0.31 -6.46 -7.52
CA LEU A 73 -1.55 -5.98 -8.14
C LEU A 73 -1.28 -5.32 -9.51
N ASN A 74 -0.20 -4.56 -9.64
CA ASN A 74 0.19 -3.96 -10.90
C ASN A 74 0.61 -5.00 -11.95
N ASP A 75 1.31 -6.05 -11.54
CA ASP A 75 1.67 -7.17 -12.42
C ASP A 75 0.41 -7.90 -12.90
N LEU A 76 -0.54 -8.19 -12.00
CA LEU A 76 -1.83 -8.79 -12.34
C LEU A 76 -2.64 -7.91 -13.31
N ARG A 77 -2.63 -6.58 -13.10
CA ARG A 77 -3.27 -5.61 -14.01
C ARG A 77 -2.65 -5.68 -15.41
N SER A 78 -1.33 -5.74 -15.48
CA SER A 78 -0.58 -5.82 -16.73
C SER A 78 -0.87 -7.13 -17.48
N LEU A 79 -0.84 -8.27 -16.77
CA LEU A 79 -1.18 -9.57 -17.33
C LEU A 79 -2.63 -9.62 -17.86
N ARG A 80 -3.60 -9.09 -17.11
CA ARG A 80 -4.99 -9.02 -17.56
C ARG A 80 -5.13 -8.24 -18.86
N ARG A 81 -4.39 -7.12 -19.00
CA ARG A 81 -4.40 -6.31 -20.23
C ARG A 81 -3.80 -7.07 -21.42
N LEU A 82 -2.67 -7.73 -21.23
CA LEU A 82 -2.03 -8.55 -22.27
C LEU A 82 -2.98 -9.63 -22.80
N PHE A 83 -3.60 -10.41 -21.91
CA PHE A 83 -4.56 -11.45 -22.32
C PHE A 83 -5.80 -10.90 -23.03
N HIS A 84 -6.26 -9.69 -22.67
CA HIS A 84 -7.39 -9.05 -23.36
C HIS A 84 -6.99 -8.53 -24.74
N ASP A 85 -5.80 -7.95 -24.88
CA ASP A 85 -5.30 -7.45 -26.17
C ASP A 85 -4.98 -8.62 -27.12
N GLU A 86 -4.49 -9.76 -26.63
CA GLU A 86 -4.32 -11.01 -27.41
C GLU A 86 -5.65 -11.61 -27.89
N ARG A 87 -6.75 -11.37 -27.17
CA ARG A 87 -8.09 -11.86 -27.54
C ARG A 87 -8.85 -10.94 -28.49
N LYS A 88 -8.36 -9.72 -28.74
CA LYS A 88 -8.95 -8.85 -29.77
C LYS A 88 -8.53 -9.42 -31.14
N PRO A 89 -9.47 -9.87 -31.98
CA PRO A 89 -9.11 -10.41 -33.29
C PRO A 89 -8.44 -9.31 -34.12
N VAL A 90 -7.39 -9.67 -34.85
CA VAL A 90 -6.75 -8.82 -35.87
C VAL A 90 -7.77 -8.62 -36.99
N THR A 91 -8.73 -7.73 -36.79
CA THR A 91 -9.76 -7.42 -37.79
C THR A 91 -10.15 -5.96 -37.62
N SER A 92 -9.21 -5.08 -37.96
CA SER A 92 -9.43 -3.67 -38.25
C SER A 92 -8.21 -3.17 -39.03
N ILE A 93 -8.02 -3.75 -40.22
CA ILE A 93 -7.29 -3.13 -41.31
C ILE A 93 -8.22 -3.27 -42.51
N GLU A 94 -9.13 -2.30 -42.65
CA GLU A 94 -9.72 -1.92 -43.94
C GLU A 94 -8.85 -0.85 -44.56
#